data_AF-A0A3M2A7J6-F1
#
_entry.id   AF-A0A3M2A7J6-F1
#
_cell.length_a   1.000
_cell.length_b   1.000
_cell.length_c   1.000
_cell.angle_alpha   90.00
_cell.angle_beta   90.00
_cell.angle_gamma   90.00
#
_symmetry.space_group_name_H-M   'P 1'
#
loop_
_entity.id
_entity.type
_entity.pdbx_description
1 polymer ?
#
loop_
_entity_poly.entity_id
_entity_poly.type
_entity_poly.pdbx_seq_one_letter_code
_entity_poly.pdbx_strand_id
1 'polypeptide(L)'
;MRATLVFPPLASPTYVPLGLQHLAAVTPPGTTLTVVDTNVLVWNRVASADPEEPARRAALRGASGAFYAPQGYGPIAAVRARTEEVLRRETAILRRRLAEGLDLSTFADRVLEDALASDPELLGISVLCLDQLPWALVIALASRRRLGARARIVLGGACIAALHPAELLAAVPALDAVVTGPGEEAWRQLCLEAPLDAVPGAWVRTPEGARQIPPSAASPLPAADPRVLPLDRYWNPEPV
;
A
#
# COMPACT_ATOMS: atom_id res chain seq x y z
N MET A 1 -8.54 4.51 -18.83
CA MET A 1 -7.57 4.73 -17.74
C MET A 1 -6.79 3.47 -17.37
N ARG A 2 -5.48 3.62 -17.11
CA ARG A 2 -4.64 2.65 -16.39
C ARG A 2 -4.49 3.08 -14.93
N ALA A 3 -4.88 2.22 -14.00
CA ALA A 3 -4.83 2.49 -12.57
C ALA A 3 -3.98 1.44 -11.85
N THR A 4 -3.17 1.87 -10.88
CA THR A 4 -2.47 0.98 -9.96
C THR A 4 -2.88 1.27 -8.52
N LEU A 5 -3.20 0.22 -7.76
CA LEU A 5 -3.33 0.25 -6.31
C LEU A 5 -2.10 -0.37 -5.66
N VAL A 6 -1.53 0.31 -4.67
CA VAL A 6 -0.34 -0.15 -3.94
C VAL A 6 -0.61 -0.28 -2.45
N PHE A 7 -0.20 -1.40 -1.86
CA PHE A 7 -0.09 -1.58 -0.41
C PHE A 7 1.38 -1.52 0.03
N PRO A 8 1.82 -0.46 0.74
CA PRO A 8 3.21 -0.25 1.14
C PRO A 8 3.65 -1.15 2.31
N PRO A 9 4.94 -1.48 2.47
CA PRO A 9 5.47 -2.01 3.74
C PRO A 9 5.26 -1.00 4.86
N LEU A 10 5.18 -1.35 6.15
CA LEU A 10 5.61 -2.55 6.86
C LEU A 10 4.44 -3.26 7.59
N ALA A 11 3.34 -3.55 6.91
CA ALA A 11 2.30 -4.39 7.51
C ALA A 11 2.79 -5.83 7.74
N SER A 12 2.12 -6.60 8.60
CA SER A 12 2.45 -8.03 8.78
C SER A 12 2.40 -8.76 7.42
N PRO A 13 3.32 -9.68 7.09
CA PRO A 13 3.28 -10.45 5.85
C PRO A 13 2.14 -11.49 5.82
N THR A 14 1.44 -11.64 6.95
CA THR A 14 0.22 -12.45 7.09
C THR A 14 -1.05 -11.66 6.82
N TYR A 15 -0.95 -10.33 6.70
CA TYR A 15 -2.10 -9.46 6.47
C TYR A 15 -2.37 -9.32 4.97
N VAL A 16 -3.56 -9.71 4.54
CA VAL A 16 -4.03 -9.48 3.18
C VAL A 16 -4.83 -8.18 3.16
N PRO A 17 -4.50 -7.21 2.27
CA PRO A 17 -5.17 -5.92 2.26
C PRO A 17 -6.56 -6.00 1.62
N LEU A 18 -7.54 -6.45 2.40
CA LEU A 18 -8.95 -6.58 1.99
C LEU A 18 -9.51 -5.27 1.41
N GLY A 19 -9.08 -4.13 1.95
CA GLY A 19 -9.46 -2.82 1.39
C GLY A 19 -9.12 -2.70 -0.10
N LEU A 20 -7.98 -3.22 -0.56
CA LEU A 20 -7.64 -3.19 -1.99
C LEU A 20 -8.53 -4.12 -2.83
N GLN A 21 -8.98 -5.25 -2.27
CA GLN A 21 -9.91 -6.14 -2.96
C GLN A 21 -11.29 -5.50 -3.11
N HIS A 22 -11.75 -4.73 -2.12
CA HIS A 22 -12.98 -3.94 -2.23
C HIS A 22 -12.85 -2.79 -3.24
N LEU A 23 -11.73 -2.06 -3.23
CA LEU A 23 -11.46 -1.03 -4.24
C LEU A 23 -11.42 -1.62 -5.66
N ALA A 24 -10.83 -2.80 -5.82
CA ALA A 24 -10.86 -3.51 -7.09
C ALA A 24 -12.29 -3.86 -7.52
N ALA A 25 -13.13 -4.34 -6.60
CA ALA A 25 -14.52 -4.69 -6.90
C ALA A 25 -15.40 -3.50 -7.32
N VAL A 26 -15.12 -2.28 -6.85
CA VAL A 26 -15.82 -1.05 -7.29
C VAL A 26 -15.17 -0.36 -8.49
N THR A 27 -14.09 -0.93 -9.04
CA THR A 27 -13.40 -0.32 -10.19
C THR A 27 -14.30 -0.40 -11.44
N PRO A 28 -14.60 0.73 -12.11
CA PRO A 28 -15.49 0.75 -13.26
C PRO A 28 -14.99 -0.11 -14.43
N PRO A 29 -15.91 -0.74 -15.20
CA PRO A 29 -15.56 -1.36 -16.48
C PRO A 29 -14.81 -0.39 -17.39
N GLY A 30 -13.80 -0.89 -18.11
CA GLY A 30 -12.93 -0.08 -18.97
C GLY A 30 -11.70 0.50 -18.28
N THR A 31 -11.58 0.38 -16.95
CA THR A 31 -10.34 0.67 -16.23
C THR A 31 -9.43 -0.56 -16.24
N THR A 32 -8.19 -0.41 -16.69
CA THR A 32 -7.17 -1.46 -16.52
C THR A 32 -6.54 -1.31 -15.14
N LEU A 33 -6.89 -2.22 -14.23
CA LEU A 33 -6.42 -2.18 -12.84
C LEU A 33 -5.23 -3.12 -12.64
N THR A 34 -4.17 -2.60 -12.03
CA THR A 34 -3.08 -3.38 -11.44
C THR A 34 -3.12 -3.23 -9.93
N VAL A 35 -3.02 -4.33 -9.18
CA VAL A 35 -2.91 -4.29 -7.71
C VAL A 35 -1.56 -4.86 -7.32
N VAL A 36 -0.78 -4.08 -6.57
CA VAL A 36 0.58 -4.46 -6.15
C VAL A 36 0.68 -4.35 -4.64
N ASP A 37 0.78 -5.50 -3.98
CA ASP A 37 1.15 -5.56 -2.58
C ASP A 37 2.68 -5.50 -2.45
N THR A 38 3.22 -4.29 -2.34
CA THR A 38 4.65 -4.09 -2.11
C THR A 38 5.09 -4.52 -0.71
N ASN A 39 4.18 -4.60 0.26
CA ASN A 39 4.47 -5.13 1.59
C ASN A 39 4.95 -6.59 1.47
N VAL A 40 4.14 -7.49 0.90
CA VAL A 40 4.49 -8.91 0.81
C VAL A 40 5.70 -9.15 -0.10
N LEU A 41 5.87 -8.35 -1.16
CA LEU A 41 7.04 -8.41 -2.03
C LEU A 41 8.34 -8.10 -1.27
N VAL A 42 8.34 -7.02 -0.49
CA VAL A 42 9.50 -6.60 0.30
C VAL A 42 9.79 -7.60 1.43
N TRP A 43 8.77 -8.10 2.13
CA TRP A 43 8.93 -9.17 3.12
C TRP A 43 9.55 -10.43 2.52
N ASN A 44 9.03 -10.91 1.39
CA ASN A 44 9.54 -12.11 0.74
C ASN A 44 10.99 -11.94 0.26
N ARG A 45 11.35 -10.74 -0.22
CA ARG A 45 12.71 -10.42 -0.65
C ARG A 45 13.70 -10.39 0.51
N VAL A 46 13.33 -9.80 1.64
CA VAL A 46 14.22 -9.76 2.81
C VAL A 46 14.36 -11.15 3.42
N ALA A 47 13.26 -11.89 3.50
CA ALA A 47 13.26 -13.22 4.08
C ALA A 47 14.01 -14.24 3.20
N SER A 48 14.03 -14.10 1.87
CA SER A 48 14.75 -15.02 0.98
C SER A 48 16.27 -14.99 1.14
N ALA A 49 16.82 -14.02 1.88
CA ALA A 49 18.21 -14.04 2.31
C ALA A 49 18.49 -15.08 3.40
N ASP A 50 17.46 -15.60 4.07
CA ASP A 50 17.56 -16.68 5.05
C ASP A 50 17.35 -18.04 4.36
N PRO A 51 18.34 -18.94 4.37
CA PRO A 51 18.25 -20.22 3.66
C PRO A 51 17.19 -21.17 4.22
N GLU A 52 16.74 -20.96 5.46
CA GLU A 52 15.72 -21.80 6.11
C GLU A 52 14.30 -21.25 5.89
N GLU A 53 14.17 -20.12 5.18
CA GLU A 53 12.89 -19.43 4.97
C GLU A 53 11.84 -20.28 4.25
N PRO A 54 12.13 -20.99 3.13
CA PRO A 54 11.09 -21.72 2.40
C PRO A 54 10.42 -22.80 3.26
N ALA A 55 11.21 -23.53 4.05
CA ALA A 55 10.72 -24.57 4.96
C ALA A 55 9.82 -23.97 6.07
N ARG A 56 10.21 -22.81 6.59
CA ARG A 56 9.47 -22.13 7.67
C ARG A 56 8.18 -21.48 7.15
N ARG A 57 8.18 -20.94 5.94
CA ARG A 57 6.95 -20.46 5.27
C ARG A 57 6.00 -21.62 4.99
N ALA A 58 6.50 -22.76 4.53
CA ALA A 58 5.67 -23.96 4.35
C ALA A 58 5.04 -24.41 5.67
N ALA A 59 5.78 -24.35 6.78
CA ALA A 59 5.24 -24.65 8.11
C ALA A 59 4.14 -23.66 8.55
N LEU A 60 4.31 -22.36 8.29
CA LEU A 60 3.26 -21.35 8.53
C LEU A 60 1.98 -21.63 7.74
N ARG A 61 2.12 -22.19 6.52
CA ARG A 61 1.00 -22.62 5.66
C ARG A 61 0.37 -23.96 6.07
N GLY A 62 0.66 -24.46 7.27
CA GLY A 62 0.06 -25.70 7.77
C GLY A 62 0.58 -26.96 7.09
N ALA A 63 1.58 -26.88 6.19
CA ALA A 63 2.08 -28.05 5.46
C ALA A 63 2.86 -29.04 6.34
N SER A 64 3.17 -28.67 7.59
CA SER A 64 3.92 -29.50 8.53
C SER A 64 3.09 -30.53 9.30
N GLY A 65 1.74 -30.40 9.30
CA GLY A 65 0.86 -31.25 10.11
C GLY A 65 1.08 -31.13 11.63
N ALA A 66 1.88 -30.16 12.08
CA ALA A 66 2.41 -30.07 13.43
C ALA A 66 1.86 -28.86 14.21
N PHE A 67 0.60 -28.49 13.98
CA PHE A 67 0.00 -27.27 14.55
C PHE A 67 0.11 -27.20 16.09
N TYR A 68 -0.04 -28.32 16.79
CA TYR A 68 0.06 -28.36 18.25
C TYR A 68 1.47 -28.57 18.79
N ALA A 69 2.50 -28.64 17.93
CA ALA A 69 3.89 -28.88 18.34
C ALA A 69 4.59 -27.55 18.63
N PRO A 70 4.76 -27.14 19.91
CA PRO A 70 5.29 -25.82 20.26
C PRO A 70 6.70 -25.57 19.72
N GLN A 71 7.49 -26.65 19.59
CA GLN A 71 8.84 -26.63 19.04
C GLN A 71 8.92 -26.14 17.59
N GLY A 72 7.82 -26.23 16.82
CA GLY A 72 7.76 -25.73 15.44
C GLY A 72 7.67 -24.20 15.34
N TYR A 73 7.15 -23.53 16.36
CA TYR A 73 6.90 -22.08 16.32
C TYR A 73 8.14 -21.23 16.58
N GLY A 74 9.08 -21.71 17.41
CA GLY A 74 10.30 -20.96 17.73
C GLY A 74 11.12 -20.57 16.49
N PRO A 75 11.46 -21.52 15.60
CA PRO A 75 12.19 -21.23 14.37
C PRO A 75 11.44 -20.27 13.42
N ILE A 76 10.12 -20.41 13.32
CA ILE A 76 9.26 -19.52 12.50
C ILE A 76 9.30 -18.09 13.06
N ALA A 77 9.10 -17.95 14.37
CA ALA A 77 9.15 -16.66 15.06
C ALA A 77 10.52 -15.99 14.90
N ALA A 78 11.61 -16.78 14.90
CA ALA A 78 12.96 -16.27 14.72
C ALA A 78 13.20 -15.68 13.31
N VAL A 79 12.73 -16.32 12.24
CA VAL A 79 12.82 -15.75 10.87
C VAL A 79 12.02 -14.47 10.76
N ARG A 80 10.78 -14.50 11.27
CA ARG A 80 9.92 -13.32 11.25
C ARG A 80 10.60 -12.17 11.99
N ALA A 81 11.13 -12.41 13.19
CA ALA A 81 11.79 -11.38 13.99
C ALA A 81 13.02 -10.79 13.28
N ARG A 82 13.89 -11.63 12.69
CA ARG A 82 15.05 -11.15 11.91
C ARG A 82 14.64 -10.33 10.70
N THR A 83 13.64 -10.78 9.95
CA THR A 83 13.11 -10.08 8.78
C THR A 83 12.52 -8.73 9.20
N GLU A 84 11.74 -8.71 10.28
CA GLU A 84 11.16 -7.50 10.84
C GLU A 84 12.24 -6.51 11.31
N GLU A 85 13.31 -6.99 11.93
CA GLU A 85 14.43 -6.16 12.35
C GLU A 85 15.08 -5.44 11.16
N VAL A 86 15.34 -6.17 10.07
CA VAL A 86 15.88 -5.58 8.84
C VAL A 86 14.94 -4.52 8.28
N LEU A 87 13.65 -4.83 8.16
CA LEU A 87 12.67 -3.90 7.61
C LEU A 87 12.47 -2.66 8.49
N ARG A 88 12.51 -2.80 9.82
CA ARG A 88 12.47 -1.67 10.76
C ARG A 88 13.71 -0.80 10.61
N ARG A 89 14.89 -1.39 10.43
CA ARG A 89 16.13 -0.67 10.17
C ARG A 89 16.07 0.11 8.86
N GLU A 90 15.58 -0.51 7.78
CA GLU A 90 15.35 0.18 6.50
C GLU A 90 14.35 1.33 6.65
N THR A 91 13.24 1.10 7.37
CA THR A 91 12.22 2.12 7.63
C THR A 91 12.80 3.32 8.41
N ALA A 92 13.66 3.07 9.40
CA ALA A 92 14.34 4.13 10.13
C ALA A 92 15.26 4.97 9.21
N ILE A 93 15.97 4.33 8.28
CA ILE A 93 16.78 5.02 7.27
C ILE A 93 15.90 5.87 6.36
N LEU A 94 14.73 5.37 5.93
CA LEU A 94 13.80 6.15 5.11
C LEU A 94 13.27 7.37 5.84
N ARG A 95 12.86 7.21 7.10
CA ARG A 95 12.38 8.32 7.93
C ARG A 95 13.43 9.43 8.00
N ARG A 96 14.69 9.06 8.26
CA ARG A 96 15.79 10.02 8.30
C ARG A 96 15.97 10.73 6.95
N ARG A 97 16.03 9.98 5.84
CA ARG A 97 16.20 10.55 4.50
C ARG A 97 15.05 11.46 4.08
N LEU A 98 13.81 11.11 4.42
CA LEU A 98 12.64 11.95 4.20
C LEU A 98 12.75 13.27 4.96
N ALA A 99 13.16 13.23 6.23
CA ALA A 99 13.37 14.42 7.05
C ALA A 99 14.50 15.32 6.50
N GLU A 100 15.53 14.71 5.91
CA GLU A 100 16.67 15.41 5.31
C GLU A 100 16.43 15.86 3.85
N GLY A 101 15.28 15.51 3.26
CA GLY A 101 14.97 15.81 1.85
C GLY A 101 15.88 15.13 0.83
N LEU A 102 16.52 14.02 1.21
CA LEU A 102 17.52 13.33 0.38
C LEU A 102 16.89 12.55 -0.79
N ASP A 103 17.72 12.21 -1.78
CA ASP A 103 17.31 11.34 -2.86
C ASP A 103 16.97 9.91 -2.37
N LEU A 104 15.79 9.45 -2.78
CA LEU A 104 15.19 8.16 -2.44
C LEU A 104 15.15 7.20 -3.63
N SER A 105 15.65 7.62 -4.80
CA SER A 105 15.63 6.87 -6.08
C SER A 105 16.08 5.42 -5.91
N THR A 106 17.29 5.19 -5.42
CA THR A 106 17.88 3.84 -5.26
C THR A 106 17.05 2.88 -4.41
N PHE A 107 16.30 3.42 -3.44
CA PHE A 107 15.49 2.61 -2.53
C PHE A 107 14.12 2.31 -3.14
N ALA A 108 13.54 3.32 -3.79
CA ALA A 108 12.25 3.22 -4.43
C ALA A 108 12.31 2.34 -5.69
N ASP A 109 13.41 2.36 -6.45
CA ASP A 109 13.51 1.68 -7.74
C ASP A 109 13.14 0.19 -7.66
N ARG A 110 13.60 -0.51 -6.61
CA ARG A 110 13.35 -1.94 -6.41
C ARG A 110 11.94 -2.28 -5.91
N VAL A 111 11.22 -1.31 -5.36
CA VAL A 111 9.85 -1.47 -4.86
C VAL A 111 8.85 -0.99 -5.90
N LEU A 112 9.26 -0.03 -6.72
CA LEU A 112 8.45 0.64 -7.73
C LEU A 112 8.43 -0.06 -9.07
N GLU A 113 9.40 -0.92 -9.39
CA GLU A 113 9.40 -1.65 -10.68
C GLU A 113 8.04 -2.32 -10.93
N ASP A 114 7.56 -3.13 -9.99
CA ASP A 114 6.26 -3.80 -10.13
C ASP A 114 5.07 -2.81 -10.09
N ALA A 115 5.12 -1.81 -9.19
CA ALA A 115 4.04 -0.83 -9.04
C ALA A 115 3.87 0.09 -10.27
N LEU A 116 4.95 0.36 -10.99
CA LEU A 116 4.97 1.31 -12.10
C LEU A 116 5.11 0.65 -13.47
N ALA A 117 5.24 -0.68 -13.53
CA ALA A 117 5.37 -1.44 -14.79
C ALA A 117 4.20 -1.19 -15.76
N SER A 118 3.00 -0.93 -15.23
CA SER A 118 1.80 -0.66 -16.02
C SER A 118 1.69 0.78 -16.54
N ASP A 119 2.66 1.65 -16.23
CA ASP A 119 2.65 3.05 -16.60
C ASP A 119 1.34 3.77 -16.21
N PRO A 120 0.98 3.80 -14.91
CA PRO A 120 -0.36 4.21 -14.48
C PRO A 120 -0.62 5.71 -14.65
N GLU A 121 -1.87 6.02 -14.99
CA GLU A 121 -2.44 7.39 -15.02
C GLU A 121 -3.05 7.76 -13.65
N LEU A 122 -3.36 6.75 -12.83
CA LEU A 122 -3.82 6.88 -11.46
C LEU A 122 -3.07 5.90 -10.56
N LEU A 123 -2.44 6.40 -9.51
CA LEU A 123 -1.76 5.62 -8.48
C LEU A 123 -2.45 5.86 -7.14
N GLY A 124 -3.17 4.85 -6.64
CA GLY A 124 -3.72 4.83 -5.28
C GLY A 124 -2.78 4.11 -4.32
N ILE A 125 -2.42 4.75 -3.21
CA ILE A 125 -1.57 4.17 -2.16
C ILE A 125 -2.41 4.00 -0.90
N SER A 126 -2.59 2.77 -0.43
CA SER A 126 -3.44 2.46 0.73
C SER A 126 -2.61 2.15 1.96
N VAL A 127 -2.75 2.95 3.02
CA VAL A 127 -1.98 2.86 4.27
C VAL A 127 -2.89 2.36 5.40
N LEU A 128 -2.58 1.18 5.94
CA LEU A 128 -3.28 0.58 7.08
C LEU A 128 -2.78 1.09 8.42
N CYS A 129 -1.47 1.25 8.61
CA CYS A 129 -0.86 1.67 9.87
C CYS A 129 0.24 2.74 9.69
N LEU A 130 0.59 3.45 10.77
CA LEU A 130 1.54 4.58 10.72
C LEU A 130 2.96 4.17 10.30
N ASP A 131 3.36 2.93 10.59
CA ASP A 131 4.66 2.41 10.18
C ASP A 131 4.79 2.25 8.65
N GLN A 132 3.67 2.22 7.93
CA GLN A 132 3.66 2.21 6.48
C GLN A 132 3.86 3.58 5.83
N LEU A 133 3.64 4.67 6.57
CA LEU A 133 3.65 6.02 6.01
C LEU A 133 5.00 6.38 5.35
N PRO A 134 6.19 6.13 5.94
CA PRO A 134 7.46 6.45 5.29
C PRO A 134 7.61 5.80 3.91
N TRP A 135 7.20 4.53 3.78
CA TRP A 135 7.22 3.81 2.52
C TRP A 135 6.22 4.38 1.52
N ALA A 136 5.00 4.69 1.95
CA ALA A 136 3.98 5.32 1.13
C ALA A 136 4.47 6.65 0.53
N LEU A 137 5.13 7.48 1.34
CA LEU A 137 5.67 8.77 0.92
C LEU A 137 6.85 8.60 -0.06
N VAL A 138 7.75 7.65 0.20
CA VAL A 138 8.83 7.31 -0.74
C VAL A 138 8.26 6.87 -2.09
N ILE A 139 7.25 6.00 -2.08
CA ILE A 139 6.55 5.53 -3.29
C ILE A 139 5.94 6.72 -4.02
N ALA A 140 5.23 7.62 -3.34
CA ALA A 140 4.63 8.80 -3.96
C ALA A 140 5.68 9.72 -4.60
N LEU A 141 6.74 10.07 -3.87
CA LEU A 141 7.80 10.97 -4.32
C LEU A 141 8.54 10.42 -5.55
N ALA A 142 8.93 9.14 -5.50
CA ALA A 142 9.65 8.52 -6.60
C ALA A 142 8.73 8.22 -7.80
N SER A 143 7.45 7.89 -7.57
CA SER A 143 6.45 7.78 -8.65
C SER A 143 6.24 9.12 -9.34
N ARG A 144 6.15 10.23 -8.60
CA ARG A 144 6.03 11.58 -9.20
C ARG A 144 7.20 11.91 -10.12
N ARG A 145 8.42 11.52 -9.76
CA ARG A 145 9.61 11.75 -10.61
C ARG A 145 9.57 10.95 -11.91
N ARG A 146 9.09 9.70 -11.86
CA ARG A 146 9.04 8.81 -13.03
C ARG A 146 7.83 9.07 -13.92
N LEU A 147 6.67 9.31 -13.33
CA LEU A 147 5.42 9.52 -14.04
C LEU A 147 5.23 10.99 -14.43
N GLY A 148 5.83 11.94 -13.71
CA GLY A 148 5.60 13.37 -13.94
C GLY A 148 4.17 13.78 -13.57
N ALA A 149 3.68 14.87 -14.16
CA ALA A 149 2.35 15.43 -13.87
C ALA A 149 1.18 14.63 -14.48
N ARG A 150 1.46 13.65 -15.35
CA ARG A 150 0.41 12.89 -16.05
C ARG A 150 -0.36 11.91 -15.17
N ALA A 151 0.25 11.48 -14.06
CA ALA A 151 -0.36 10.54 -13.13
C ALA A 151 -0.93 11.26 -11.94
N ARG A 152 -2.16 10.92 -11.56
CA ARG A 152 -2.75 11.32 -10.28
C ARG A 152 -2.26 10.39 -9.18
N ILE A 153 -1.67 10.92 -8.12
CA ILE A 153 -1.16 10.15 -6.98
C ILE A 153 -2.01 10.47 -5.75
N VAL A 154 -2.75 9.47 -5.29
CA VAL A 154 -3.72 9.61 -4.19
C VAL A 154 -3.32 8.71 -3.04
N LEU A 155 -3.31 9.25 -1.83
CA LEU A 155 -3.07 8.49 -0.60
C LEU A 155 -4.38 8.26 0.14
N GLY A 156 -4.60 7.05 0.63
CA GLY A 156 -5.78 6.68 1.43
C GLY A 156 -5.47 5.58 2.43
N GLY A 157 -6.52 4.95 2.95
CA GLY A 157 -6.43 3.82 3.89
C GLY A 157 -6.74 4.20 5.33
N ALA A 158 -6.95 3.19 6.18
CA ALA A 158 -7.43 3.36 7.54
C ALA A 158 -6.54 4.27 8.39
N CYS A 159 -5.22 4.26 8.14
CA CYS A 159 -4.27 5.05 8.90
C CYS A 159 -4.47 6.57 8.74
N ILE A 160 -5.06 7.01 7.62
CA ILE A 160 -5.20 8.44 7.32
C ILE A 160 -6.10 9.13 8.36
N ALA A 161 -7.02 8.40 8.99
CA ALA A 161 -7.85 8.92 10.08
C ALA A 161 -7.05 9.39 11.32
N ALA A 162 -5.79 8.96 11.45
CA ALA A 162 -4.90 9.35 12.54
C ALA A 162 -3.94 10.50 12.17
N LEU A 163 -4.06 11.08 10.97
CA LEU A 163 -3.19 12.13 10.45
C LEU A 163 -3.99 13.42 10.20
N HIS A 164 -3.30 14.54 10.02
CA HIS A 164 -3.88 15.80 9.55
C HIS A 164 -3.69 15.94 8.03
N PRO A 165 -4.70 15.66 7.18
CA PRO A 165 -4.50 15.57 5.73
C PRO A 165 -4.02 16.87 5.08
N ALA A 166 -4.42 18.02 5.62
CA ALA A 166 -3.97 19.32 5.14
C ALA A 166 -2.45 19.52 5.32
N GLU A 167 -1.90 19.13 6.47
CA GLU A 167 -0.46 19.23 6.73
C GLU A 167 0.31 18.26 5.84
N LEU A 168 -0.24 17.05 5.66
CA LEU A 168 0.36 16.04 4.80
C LEU A 168 0.44 16.49 3.34
N LEU A 169 -0.63 17.07 2.81
CA LEU A 169 -0.65 17.65 1.47
C LEU A 169 0.30 18.84 1.34
N ALA A 170 0.45 19.66 2.37
CA ALA A 170 1.42 20.76 2.35
C ALA A 170 2.86 20.22 2.35
N ALA A 171 3.14 19.19 3.16
CA ALA A 171 4.47 18.62 3.31
C ALA A 171 4.92 17.75 2.12
N VAL A 172 3.98 17.15 1.38
CA VAL A 172 4.28 16.20 0.30
C VAL A 172 3.62 16.62 -1.02
N PRO A 173 4.26 17.53 -1.78
CA PRO A 173 3.73 18.02 -3.06
C PRO A 173 3.50 16.94 -4.12
N ALA A 174 4.13 15.77 -3.99
CA ALA A 174 3.94 14.66 -4.90
C ALA A 174 2.53 14.05 -4.85
N LEU A 175 1.82 14.16 -3.72
CA LEU A 175 0.44 13.71 -3.56
C LEU A 175 -0.52 14.76 -4.13
N ASP A 176 -1.46 14.35 -4.97
CA ASP A 176 -2.48 15.25 -5.51
C ASP A 176 -3.72 15.33 -4.61
N ALA A 177 -4.03 14.23 -3.91
CA ALA A 177 -5.13 14.16 -2.96
C ALA A 177 -4.84 13.18 -1.83
N VAL A 178 -5.53 13.37 -0.70
CA VAL A 178 -5.57 12.44 0.43
C VAL A 178 -7.02 12.09 0.72
N VAL A 179 -7.41 10.82 0.66
CA VAL A 179 -8.78 10.37 0.91
C VAL A 179 -8.93 9.91 2.36
N THR A 180 -9.92 10.45 3.05
CA THR A 180 -10.29 10.09 4.43
C THR A 180 -11.61 9.32 4.48
N GLY A 181 -11.72 8.36 5.39
CA GLY A 181 -12.91 7.53 5.54
C GLY A 181 -12.97 6.39 4.51
N PRO A 182 -14.18 5.85 4.23
CA PRO A 182 -14.38 4.85 3.17
C PRO A 182 -13.92 5.40 1.81
N GLY A 183 -13.11 4.61 1.09
CA GLY A 183 -12.41 5.05 -0.11
C GLY A 183 -13.06 4.58 -1.42
N GLU A 184 -14.09 3.74 -1.35
CA GLU A 184 -14.68 3.05 -2.48
C GLU A 184 -15.29 4.01 -3.51
N GLU A 185 -16.12 4.94 -3.03
CA GLU A 185 -16.74 5.95 -3.90
C GLU A 185 -15.69 6.92 -4.45
N ALA A 186 -14.72 7.34 -3.62
CA ALA A 186 -13.62 8.18 -4.07
C ALA A 186 -12.82 7.50 -5.19
N TRP A 187 -12.47 6.23 -5.01
CA TRP A 187 -11.74 5.43 -5.98
C TRP A 187 -12.52 5.27 -7.29
N ARG A 188 -13.82 4.98 -7.20
CA ARG A 188 -14.71 4.87 -8.36
C ARG A 188 -14.72 6.18 -9.17
N GLN A 189 -14.88 7.33 -8.51
CA GLN A 189 -14.86 8.65 -9.16
C GLN A 189 -13.50 8.98 -9.78
N LEU A 190 -12.40 8.66 -9.09
CA LEU A 190 -11.05 8.84 -9.63
C LEU A 190 -10.83 8.03 -10.92
N CYS A 191 -11.31 6.77 -10.95
CA CYS A 191 -11.25 5.90 -12.12
C CYS A 191 -12.11 6.41 -13.30
N LEU A 192 -13.22 7.09 -13.00
CA LEU A 192 -14.06 7.78 -13.97
C LEU A 192 -13.51 9.14 -14.40
N GLU A 193 -12.26 9.45 -14.04
CA GLU A 193 -11.60 10.70 -14.39
C GLU A 193 -12.26 11.96 -13.82
N ALA A 194 -13.01 11.82 -12.73
CA ALA A 194 -13.59 12.96 -12.03
C ALA A 194 -12.50 13.95 -11.57
N PRO A 195 -12.76 15.28 -11.65
CA PRO A 195 -11.91 16.29 -11.05
C PRO A 195 -11.69 16.02 -9.55
N LEU A 196 -10.46 16.23 -9.05
CA LEU A 196 -10.11 15.92 -7.66
C LEU A 196 -10.98 16.66 -6.64
N ASP A 197 -11.39 17.88 -6.96
CA ASP A 197 -12.23 18.74 -6.13
C ASP A 197 -13.72 18.36 -6.16
N ALA A 198 -14.07 17.32 -6.92
CA ALA A 198 -15.37 16.67 -6.94
C ALA A 198 -15.34 15.24 -6.36
N VAL A 199 -14.16 14.73 -5.95
CA VAL A 199 -14.02 13.37 -5.40
C VAL A 199 -14.46 13.36 -3.92
N PRO A 200 -15.51 12.60 -3.55
CA PRO A 200 -16.03 12.60 -2.19
C PRO A 200 -14.99 12.11 -1.16
N GLY A 201 -14.91 12.78 -0.02
CA GLY A 201 -13.98 12.43 1.07
C GLY A 201 -12.51 12.74 0.79
N ALA A 202 -12.19 13.29 -0.39
CA ALA A 202 -10.84 13.72 -0.73
C ALA A 202 -10.50 15.06 -0.07
N TRP A 203 -9.26 15.19 0.36
CA TRP A 203 -8.59 16.45 0.62
C TRP A 203 -7.75 16.82 -0.59
N VAL A 204 -7.86 18.06 -1.04
CA VAL A 204 -7.15 18.60 -2.21
C VAL A 204 -6.51 19.95 -1.88
N ARG A 205 -5.42 20.30 -2.56
CA ARG A 205 -4.81 21.64 -2.44
C ARG A 205 -5.61 22.65 -3.28
N THR A 206 -5.95 23.78 -2.68
CA THR A 206 -6.52 24.97 -3.33
C THR A 206 -5.60 26.18 -3.08
N PRO A 207 -5.82 27.32 -3.75
CA PRO A 207 -5.05 28.54 -3.48
C PRO A 207 -5.13 29.02 -2.03
N GLU A 208 -6.24 28.72 -1.33
CA GLU A 208 -6.50 29.12 0.07
C GLU A 208 -5.98 28.10 1.10
N GLY A 209 -5.45 26.96 0.65
CA GLY A 209 -5.00 25.87 1.50
C GLY A 209 -5.63 24.53 1.11
N ALA A 210 -5.48 23.51 1.96
CA ALA A 210 -6.13 22.23 1.69
C ALA A 210 -7.62 22.27 2.08
N ARG A 211 -8.48 21.73 1.22
CA ARG A 211 -9.93 21.66 1.42
C ARG A 211 -10.40 20.21 1.37
N GLN A 212 -11.28 19.83 2.29
CA GLN A 212 -11.98 18.55 2.24
C GLN A 212 -13.25 18.66 1.37
N ILE A 213 -13.45 17.68 0.51
CA ILE A 213 -14.70 17.45 -0.21
C ILE A 213 -15.60 16.58 0.68
N PRO A 214 -16.87 16.96 0.91
CA PRO A 214 -17.77 16.19 1.76
C PRO A 214 -17.83 14.72 1.33
N PRO A 215 -17.82 13.76 2.28
CA PRO A 215 -17.95 12.36 1.96
C PRO A 215 -19.36 12.04 1.45
N SER A 216 -19.47 11.03 0.60
CA SER A 216 -20.76 10.47 0.19
C SER A 216 -21.37 9.62 1.29
N ALA A 217 -22.70 9.43 1.23
CA ALA A 217 -23.35 8.43 2.06
C ALA A 217 -22.76 7.04 1.80
N ALA A 218 -22.63 6.25 2.87
CA ALA A 218 -22.14 4.89 2.76
C ALA A 218 -23.04 4.06 1.82
N SER A 219 -22.43 3.47 0.79
CA SER A 219 -23.09 2.50 -0.07
C SER A 219 -22.75 1.08 0.39
N PRO A 220 -23.63 0.08 0.16
CA PRO A 220 -23.28 -1.29 0.44
C PRO A 220 -22.00 -1.67 -0.32
N LEU A 221 -21.03 -2.24 0.39
CA LEU A 221 -19.77 -2.68 -0.20
C LEU A 221 -20.02 -3.88 -1.12
N PRO A 222 -19.51 -3.89 -2.37
CA PRO A 222 -19.50 -5.12 -3.13
C PRO A 222 -18.59 -6.15 -2.45
N ALA A 223 -18.83 -7.42 -2.77
CA ALA A 223 -17.94 -8.49 -2.36
C ALA A 223 -16.52 -8.21 -2.85
N ALA A 224 -15.53 -8.44 -1.98
CA ALA A 224 -14.11 -8.33 -2.32
C ALA A 224 -13.78 -9.26 -3.50
N ASP A 225 -12.91 -8.81 -4.43
CA ASP A 225 -12.38 -9.69 -5.48
C ASP A 225 -11.06 -10.31 -5.02
N PRO A 226 -11.02 -11.60 -4.62
CA PRO A 226 -9.81 -12.22 -4.12
C PRO A 226 -8.76 -12.46 -5.23
N ARG A 227 -9.15 -12.38 -6.51
CA ARG A 227 -8.27 -12.73 -7.65
C ARG A 227 -7.24 -11.64 -7.97
N VAL A 228 -7.41 -10.44 -7.41
CA VAL A 228 -6.53 -9.30 -7.69
C VAL A 228 -5.23 -9.34 -6.91
N LEU A 229 -5.11 -10.23 -5.92
CA LEU A 229 -3.90 -10.43 -5.14
C LEU A 229 -3.39 -11.86 -5.28
N PRO A 230 -2.08 -12.06 -5.47
CA PRO A 230 -1.48 -13.40 -5.50
C PRO A 230 -1.38 -13.95 -4.07
N LEU A 231 -2.46 -14.58 -3.60
CA LEU A 231 -2.60 -15.05 -2.21
C LEU A 231 -1.52 -16.06 -1.81
N ASP A 232 -0.98 -16.78 -2.80
CA ASP A 232 0.15 -17.70 -2.67
C ASP A 232 1.48 -17.02 -2.30
N ARG A 233 1.54 -15.68 -2.25
CA ARG A 233 2.73 -14.93 -1.80
C ARG A 233 2.72 -14.60 -0.31
N TYR A 234 1.57 -14.66 0.36
CA TYR A 234 1.43 -14.29 1.77
C TYR A 234 1.87 -15.42 2.69
N TRP A 235 2.20 -15.08 3.94
CA TRP A 235 2.70 -16.06 4.91
C TRP A 235 1.59 -16.81 5.64
N ASN A 236 0.32 -16.57 5.28
CA ASN A 236 -0.86 -17.25 5.83
C ASN A 236 -1.34 -18.36 4.85
N PRO A 237 -1.76 -19.54 5.33
CA PRO A 237 -2.35 -20.60 4.48
C PRO A 237 -3.62 -20.17 3.75
N GLU A 238 -4.51 -19.45 4.43
CA GLU A 238 -5.77 -18.95 3.88
C GLU A 238 -6.00 -17.52 4.38
N PRO A 239 -6.21 -16.52 3.51
CA PRO A 239 -6.64 -15.20 3.93
C PRO A 239 -7.98 -15.28 4.67
N VAL A 240 -8.04 -14.76 5.89
CA VAL A 240 -9.29 -14.47 6.62
C VAL A 240 -9.74 -13.05 6.35
#